data_AF-A0A523U6Z1-F1
#
_entry.id   AF-A0A523U6Z1-F1
#
_cell.length_a   1.000
_cell.length_b   1.000
_cell.length_c   1.000
_cell.angle_alpha   90.00
_cell.angle_beta   90.00
_cell.angle_gamma   90.00
#
_symmetry.space_group_name_H-M   'P 1'
#
loop_
_entity.id
_entity.type
_entity.pdbx_description
1 polymer ?
#
loop_
_entity_poly.entity_id
_entity_poly.type
_entity_poly.pdbx_seq_one_letter_code
_entity_poly.pdbx_strand_id
1 'polypeptide(L)'
;MTETMDETAQKTDTVTLTIDGREVTVPKGTNIIDAADTVGIEVPHFCYHPELSIAGNCRMCLVEIEGPRGKALVIACNTQVGDGMKVETASEKALAARRGVMEFLLLNHPTDCPICDQVGECRLHEYYMKYDRKPSRMKLEKVHKGKRIIAGPALVHDQERCICCARCVRFTAEITKTFDTSIEYRGDHSKLCVPPGHEITHDYSECLADVCPVGAWTSGKFRFKKRVYFLQSAESICPGCARGCNVLAQFDPLENRLYRLKPRFNPEVNGHWLCDTGRWSFENIQAEERLASPAADGGKQAIEWEGAVNLAAKGLAGFRAAGKCFVIGSPALSNEDVYMLVRLGQAAEAGEFAHHPKPGDSDWDKLEDELLIRREKSPNARGAELLGLGEADYGKTLASVFDDLKDGMFEGGIIVGCDPASLDHEIEDALSRLKFLLVVDTTLTKTGKLATVLLPMATCFERAGTYVNGDGRLQQFEGSVASPAQACAPFGIFGAILETMGRADKESRAASLMAEILKAMGMEPPEDTEEPEPVEWTASGVFDLIRSEVSAFASVADEELGAFGVTMDRF
;
A
#
# COMPACT_ATOMS: atom_id res chain seq x y z
N MET A 1 21.46 -29.74 33.06
CA MET A 1 21.73 -30.53 31.84
C MET A 1 20.98 -29.82 30.74
N THR A 2 21.71 -28.93 30.07
CA THR A 2 21.27 -28.05 29.00
C THR A 2 21.35 -28.84 27.70
N GLU A 3 20.21 -29.21 27.13
CA GLU A 3 20.14 -29.71 25.76
C GLU A 3 20.19 -28.50 24.82
N THR A 4 21.35 -28.33 24.20
CA THR A 4 21.58 -27.44 23.06
C THR A 4 20.76 -27.95 21.88
N MET A 5 19.79 -27.15 21.42
CA MET A 5 19.15 -27.35 20.12
C MET A 5 20.19 -27.06 19.04
N ASP A 6 20.57 -28.11 18.33
CA ASP A 6 21.55 -28.10 17.25
C ASP A 6 20.92 -27.44 16.00
N GLU A 7 21.41 -26.25 15.65
CA GLU A 7 21.09 -25.54 14.41
C GLU A 7 21.75 -26.28 13.22
N THR A 8 21.11 -27.34 12.73
CA THR A 8 21.46 -27.88 11.42
C THR A 8 20.80 -27.03 10.34
N ALA A 9 21.45 -25.93 9.95
CA ALA A 9 21.19 -25.24 8.69
C ALA A 9 21.39 -26.25 7.55
N GLN A 10 20.29 -26.65 6.92
CA GLN A 10 20.28 -27.60 5.82
C GLN A 10 21.04 -26.98 4.64
N LYS A 11 22.27 -27.44 4.36
CA LYS A 11 23.03 -27.03 3.16
C LYS A 11 22.15 -27.31 1.93
N THR A 12 21.63 -26.27 1.31
CA THR A 12 20.89 -26.35 0.05
C THR A 12 21.87 -26.73 -1.05
N ASP A 13 21.68 -27.90 -1.67
CA ASP A 13 22.41 -28.30 -2.87
C ASP A 13 22.20 -27.23 -3.96
N THR A 14 23.29 -26.62 -4.43
CA THR A 14 23.26 -25.63 -5.52
C THR A 14 23.75 -26.25 -6.83
N VAL A 15 23.37 -25.62 -7.95
CA VAL A 15 23.85 -25.94 -9.29
C VAL A 15 24.34 -24.68 -9.99
N THR A 16 25.40 -24.80 -10.78
CA THR A 16 25.97 -23.68 -11.53
C THR A 16 25.66 -23.83 -13.02
N LEU A 17 25.17 -22.78 -13.65
CA LEU A 17 24.83 -22.75 -15.07
C LEU A 17 25.29 -21.45 -15.72
N THR A 18 25.26 -21.39 -17.05
CA THR A 18 25.55 -20.18 -17.81
C THR A 18 24.29 -19.70 -18.56
N ILE A 19 23.86 -18.46 -18.34
CA ILE A 19 22.74 -17.83 -19.05
C ILE A 19 23.27 -16.60 -19.79
N ASP A 20 23.18 -16.60 -21.13
CA ASP A 20 23.70 -15.51 -21.99
C ASP A 20 25.15 -15.12 -21.69
N GLY A 21 25.97 -16.13 -21.37
CA GLY A 21 27.39 -15.96 -21.03
C GLY A 21 27.67 -15.54 -19.58
N ARG A 22 26.65 -15.32 -18.75
CA ARG A 22 26.79 -15.04 -17.31
C ARG A 22 26.69 -16.33 -16.51
N GLU A 23 27.62 -16.54 -15.61
CA GLU A 23 27.55 -17.65 -14.65
C GLU A 23 26.52 -17.33 -13.57
N VAL A 24 25.69 -18.32 -13.25
CA VAL A 24 24.58 -18.21 -12.30
C VAL A 24 24.63 -19.43 -11.39
N THR A 25 24.52 -19.22 -10.07
CA THR A 25 24.42 -20.31 -9.09
C THR A 25 23.10 -20.20 -8.36
N VAL A 26 22.28 -21.25 -8.40
CA VAL A 26 20.95 -21.28 -7.78
C VAL A 26 20.71 -22.60 -7.05
N PRO A 27 19.73 -22.66 -6.14
CA PRO A 27 19.30 -23.92 -5.55
C PRO A 27 18.91 -24.95 -6.62
N LYS A 28 19.23 -26.22 -6.36
CA LYS A 28 18.84 -27.33 -7.23
C LYS A 28 17.31 -27.43 -7.29
N GLY A 29 16.77 -27.55 -8.50
CA GLY A 29 15.32 -27.61 -8.74
C GLY A 29 14.70 -26.29 -9.21
N THR A 30 15.45 -25.18 -9.16
CA THR A 30 15.05 -23.89 -9.73
C THR A 30 14.81 -24.00 -11.24
N ASN A 31 13.77 -23.34 -11.76
CA ASN A 31 13.52 -23.30 -13.21
C ASN A 31 14.43 -22.28 -13.90
N ILE A 32 14.65 -22.45 -15.21
CA ILE A 32 15.46 -21.51 -16.00
C ILE A 32 14.92 -20.07 -15.90
N ILE A 33 13.61 -19.86 -15.87
CA ILE A 33 13.02 -18.51 -15.78
C ILE A 33 13.41 -17.79 -14.49
N ASP A 34 13.39 -18.51 -13.36
CA ASP A 34 13.70 -17.97 -12.04
C ASP A 34 15.21 -17.76 -11.91
N ALA A 35 16.01 -18.69 -12.43
CA ALA A 35 17.46 -18.53 -12.48
C ALA A 35 17.89 -17.32 -13.32
N ALA A 36 17.22 -17.07 -14.45
CA ALA A 36 17.48 -15.89 -15.28
C ALA A 36 17.14 -14.58 -14.54
N ASP A 37 16.06 -14.58 -13.75
CA ASP A 37 15.62 -13.43 -12.97
C ASP A 37 16.66 -13.01 -11.90
N THR A 38 17.34 -13.98 -11.27
CA THR A 38 18.41 -13.70 -10.28
C THR A 38 19.57 -12.87 -10.82
N VAL A 39 19.78 -12.84 -12.15
CA VAL A 39 20.82 -12.04 -12.82
C VAL A 39 20.24 -10.94 -13.71
N GLY A 40 18.97 -10.59 -13.51
CA GLY A 40 18.27 -9.52 -14.20
C GLY A 40 17.99 -9.78 -15.68
N ILE A 41 17.95 -11.06 -16.11
CA ILE A 41 17.63 -11.44 -17.48
C ILE A 41 16.14 -11.78 -17.59
N GLU A 42 15.36 -10.86 -18.17
CA GLU A 42 13.92 -11.07 -18.40
C GLU A 42 13.67 -12.12 -19.50
N VAL A 43 13.09 -13.26 -19.12
CA VAL A 43 12.53 -14.22 -20.09
C VAL A 43 11.05 -13.89 -20.34
N PRO A 44 10.64 -13.58 -21.58
CA PRO A 44 9.28 -13.14 -21.86
C PRO A 44 8.25 -14.24 -21.62
N HIS A 45 7.15 -13.91 -20.96
CA HIS A 45 6.16 -14.91 -20.56
C HIS A 45 4.74 -14.32 -20.42
N PHE A 46 3.72 -15.17 -20.64
CA PHE A 46 2.30 -14.80 -20.44
C PHE A 46 1.59 -15.63 -19.39
N CYS A 47 1.82 -16.94 -19.34
CA CYS A 47 1.14 -17.82 -18.39
C CYS A 47 1.90 -17.93 -17.07
N TYR A 48 3.23 -17.88 -17.09
CA TYR A 48 4.04 -17.96 -15.87
C TYR A 48 3.70 -16.82 -14.90
N HIS A 49 3.60 -17.10 -13.61
CA HIS A 49 3.49 -16.13 -12.52
C HIS A 49 4.12 -16.80 -11.30
N PRO A 50 4.98 -16.12 -10.52
CA PRO A 50 5.74 -16.75 -9.42
C PRO A 50 4.85 -17.49 -8.41
N GLU A 51 3.72 -16.88 -8.03
CA GLU A 51 2.77 -17.44 -7.06
C GLU A 51 1.75 -18.45 -7.63
N LEU A 52 1.86 -18.84 -8.91
CA LEU A 52 0.89 -19.77 -9.52
C LEU A 52 1.59 -21.00 -10.10
N SER A 53 0.89 -22.13 -10.07
CA SER A 53 1.40 -23.39 -10.62
C SER A 53 1.82 -23.26 -12.09
N ILE A 54 2.85 -24.01 -12.51
CA ILE A 54 3.41 -23.87 -13.87
C ILE A 54 2.46 -24.48 -14.91
N ALA A 55 1.97 -23.65 -15.84
CA ALA A 55 1.06 -24.10 -16.90
C ALA A 55 1.75 -24.47 -18.23
N GLY A 56 2.79 -23.73 -18.64
CA GLY A 56 3.52 -23.99 -19.89
C GLY A 56 2.73 -23.89 -21.20
N ASN A 57 1.50 -23.33 -21.20
CA ASN A 57 0.62 -23.34 -22.38
C ASN A 57 0.91 -22.23 -23.40
N CYS A 58 1.43 -21.07 -22.98
CA CYS A 58 1.64 -19.91 -23.87
C CYS A 58 2.89 -19.99 -24.75
N ARG A 59 3.90 -20.76 -24.34
CA ARG A 59 5.19 -20.95 -25.04
C ARG A 59 6.01 -19.69 -25.33
N MET A 60 5.68 -18.53 -24.75
CA MET A 60 6.46 -17.30 -24.95
C MET A 60 7.87 -17.38 -24.34
N CYS A 61 8.05 -18.18 -23.29
CA CYS A 61 9.30 -18.35 -22.55
C CYS A 61 10.29 -19.34 -23.21
N LEU A 62 10.17 -19.58 -24.52
CA LEU A 62 11.11 -20.46 -25.23
C LEU A 62 12.52 -19.85 -25.22
N VAL A 63 13.49 -20.68 -24.84
CA VAL A 63 14.93 -20.40 -24.81
C VAL A 63 15.68 -21.58 -25.43
N GLU A 64 16.89 -21.35 -25.93
CA GLU A 64 17.72 -22.43 -26.50
C GLU A 64 18.71 -22.92 -25.44
N ILE A 65 18.77 -24.24 -25.24
CA ILE A 65 19.75 -24.88 -24.38
C ILE A 65 20.73 -25.71 -25.20
N GLU A 66 21.99 -25.78 -24.75
CA GLU A 66 23.00 -26.68 -25.28
C GLU A 66 22.99 -27.99 -24.47
N GLY A 67 22.55 -29.09 -25.09
CA GLY A 67 22.53 -30.41 -24.46
C GLY A 67 23.37 -31.45 -25.22
N PRO A 68 23.44 -32.70 -24.72
CA PRO A 68 24.25 -33.77 -25.33
C PRO A 68 23.86 -34.12 -26.78
N ARG A 69 22.64 -33.78 -27.17
CA ARG A 69 22.08 -34.04 -28.51
C ARG A 69 22.09 -32.78 -29.41
N GLY A 70 22.83 -31.75 -29.01
CA GLY A 70 22.88 -30.46 -29.67
C GLY A 70 21.93 -29.43 -29.06
N LYS A 71 21.77 -28.30 -29.77
CA LYS A 71 20.94 -27.17 -29.31
C LYS A 71 19.44 -27.44 -29.51
N ALA A 72 18.64 -27.24 -28.47
CA ALA A 72 17.19 -27.45 -28.48
C ALA A 72 16.43 -26.32 -27.82
N LEU A 73 15.21 -26.04 -28.29
CA LEU A 73 14.30 -25.09 -27.64
C LEU A 73 13.53 -25.77 -26.52
N VAL A 74 13.52 -25.13 -25.35
CA VAL A 74 12.78 -25.58 -24.17
C VAL A 74 12.00 -24.42 -23.55
N ILE A 75 10.97 -24.71 -22.77
CA ILE A 75 10.22 -23.69 -22.02
C ILE A 75 10.98 -23.35 -20.74
N ALA A 76 11.35 -22.09 -20.56
CA ALA A 76 12.11 -21.67 -19.38
C ALA A 76 11.31 -21.81 -18.08
N CYS A 77 9.97 -21.70 -18.15
CA CYS A 77 9.12 -21.71 -16.96
C CYS A 77 8.94 -23.07 -16.28
N ASN A 78 9.36 -24.17 -16.90
CA ASN A 78 9.19 -25.53 -16.35
C ASN A 78 10.48 -26.36 -16.42
N THR A 79 11.46 -25.92 -17.19
CA THR A 79 12.71 -26.66 -17.35
C THR A 79 13.59 -26.31 -16.16
N GLN A 80 13.93 -27.29 -15.34
CA GLN A 80 14.83 -27.13 -14.21
C GLN A 80 16.26 -26.96 -14.69
N VAL A 81 17.02 -26.12 -14.00
CA VAL A 81 18.44 -25.92 -14.28
C VAL A 81 19.26 -27.15 -13.86
N GLY A 82 20.32 -27.42 -14.62
CA GLY A 82 21.27 -28.48 -14.31
C GLY A 82 22.69 -27.92 -14.27
N ASP A 83 23.58 -28.63 -13.58
CA ASP A 83 24.99 -28.22 -13.50
C ASP A 83 25.66 -28.20 -14.87
N GLY A 84 26.39 -27.12 -15.16
CA GLY A 84 27.02 -26.86 -16.46
C GLY A 84 26.03 -26.58 -17.61
N MET A 85 24.73 -26.41 -17.33
CA MET A 85 23.74 -26.09 -18.37
C MET A 85 24.08 -24.74 -19.00
N LYS A 86 23.95 -24.63 -20.33
CA LYS A 86 24.09 -23.37 -21.06
C LYS A 86 22.77 -22.99 -21.69
N VAL A 87 22.30 -21.78 -21.38
CA VAL A 87 21.05 -21.21 -21.84
C VAL A 87 21.35 -19.95 -22.66
N GLU A 88 20.83 -19.90 -23.87
CA GLU A 88 20.80 -18.70 -24.71
C GLU A 88 19.35 -18.20 -24.80
N THR A 89 19.06 -17.06 -24.19
CA THR A 89 17.69 -16.50 -24.15
C THR A 89 17.35 -15.73 -25.43
N ALA A 90 18.35 -15.26 -26.17
CA ALA A 90 18.19 -14.44 -27.37
C ALA A 90 18.81 -15.05 -28.63
N SER A 91 18.92 -16.38 -28.70
CA SER A 91 19.40 -17.06 -29.92
C SER A 91 18.46 -16.83 -31.11
N GLU A 92 18.96 -17.00 -32.34
CA GLU A 92 18.15 -16.84 -33.55
C GLU A 92 16.90 -17.72 -33.53
N LYS A 93 17.04 -18.97 -33.07
CA LYS A 93 15.90 -19.90 -32.94
C LYS A 93 14.92 -19.46 -31.87
N ALA A 94 15.40 -18.99 -30.71
CA ALA A 94 14.54 -18.53 -29.62
C ALA A 94 13.72 -17.30 -30.06
N LEU A 95 14.37 -16.33 -30.71
CA LEU A 95 13.70 -15.14 -31.25
C LEU A 95 12.70 -15.49 -32.37
N ALA A 96 13.06 -16.42 -33.27
CA ALA A 96 12.14 -16.90 -34.30
C ALA A 96 10.90 -17.60 -33.69
N ALA A 97 11.09 -18.42 -32.66
CA ALA A 97 10.00 -19.09 -31.97
C ALA A 97 9.07 -18.09 -31.26
N ARG A 98 9.63 -17.09 -30.56
CA ARG A 98 8.85 -16.02 -29.91
C ARG A 98 8.01 -15.24 -30.92
N ARG A 99 8.56 -14.93 -32.10
CA ARG A 99 7.79 -14.32 -33.20
C ARG A 99 6.62 -15.19 -33.64
N GLY A 100 6.85 -16.49 -33.84
CA GLY A 100 5.78 -17.43 -34.19
C GLY A 100 4.69 -17.50 -33.11
N VAL A 101 5.07 -17.53 -31.83
CA VAL A 101 4.12 -17.49 -30.71
C VAL A 101 3.30 -16.20 -30.73
N MET A 102 3.94 -15.04 -30.92
CA MET A 102 3.23 -13.76 -31.03
C MET A 102 2.21 -13.76 -32.16
N GLU A 103 2.57 -14.29 -33.33
CA GLU A 103 1.65 -14.41 -34.45
C GLU A 103 0.43 -15.30 -34.13
N PHE A 104 0.63 -16.44 -33.46
CA PHE A 104 -0.47 -17.30 -33.01
C PHE A 104 -1.36 -16.63 -31.96
N LEU A 105 -0.79 -15.88 -31.03
CA LEU A 105 -1.56 -15.16 -30.01
C LEU A 105 -2.39 -14.03 -30.63
N LEU A 106 -1.87 -13.37 -31.66
CA LEU A 106 -2.54 -12.27 -32.37
C LEU A 106 -3.52 -12.73 -33.45
N LEU A 107 -3.58 -14.04 -33.73
CA LEU A 107 -4.42 -14.66 -34.77
C LEU A 107 -5.89 -14.22 -34.66
N ASN A 108 -6.48 -14.47 -33.49
CA ASN A 108 -7.88 -14.15 -33.17
C ASN A 108 -8.01 -12.94 -32.23
N HIS A 109 -6.90 -12.36 -31.76
CA HIS A 109 -6.94 -11.20 -30.87
C HIS A 109 -7.50 -9.97 -31.62
N PRO A 110 -8.46 -9.22 -31.05
CA PRO A 110 -9.10 -8.10 -31.73
C PRO A 110 -8.16 -6.90 -31.87
N THR A 111 -8.42 -6.05 -32.86
CA THR A 111 -7.73 -4.75 -33.02
C THR A 111 -8.36 -3.68 -32.12
N ASP A 112 -8.52 -4.01 -30.84
CA ASP A 112 -9.20 -3.19 -29.84
C ASP A 112 -8.25 -2.22 -29.12
N CYS A 113 -6.95 -2.22 -29.43
CA CYS A 113 -5.94 -1.43 -28.69
C CYS A 113 -6.37 0.04 -28.43
N PRO A 114 -6.91 0.81 -29.40
CA PRO A 114 -7.31 2.20 -29.15
C PRO A 114 -8.35 2.38 -28.03
N ILE A 115 -9.22 1.38 -27.86
CA ILE A 115 -10.31 1.37 -26.87
C ILE A 115 -10.02 0.45 -25.67
N CYS A 116 -8.88 -0.25 -25.65
CA CYS A 116 -8.52 -1.17 -24.60
C CYS A 116 -7.86 -0.40 -23.46
N ASP A 117 -8.32 -0.63 -22.23
CA ASP A 117 -7.88 0.09 -21.05
C ASP A 117 -6.44 -0.27 -20.63
N GLN A 118 -6.04 -1.52 -20.89
CA GLN A 118 -4.70 -2.04 -20.62
C GLN A 118 -3.59 -1.42 -21.50
N VAL A 119 -3.93 -0.61 -22.50
CA VAL A 119 -2.91 -0.03 -23.39
C VAL A 119 -2.01 0.95 -22.62
N GLY A 120 -0.71 0.71 -22.74
CA GLY A 120 0.33 1.34 -21.93
C GLY A 120 0.94 0.38 -20.91
N GLU A 121 0.18 -0.62 -20.44
CA GLU A 121 0.64 -1.65 -19.49
C GLU A 121 0.29 -3.10 -19.95
N CYS A 122 0.05 -3.29 -21.26
CA CYS A 122 -0.30 -4.57 -21.84
C CYS A 122 0.96 -5.32 -22.29
N ARG A 123 1.26 -6.45 -21.64
CA ARG A 123 2.43 -7.29 -21.98
C ARG A 123 2.37 -7.83 -23.41
N LEU A 124 1.17 -8.11 -23.93
CA LEU A 124 1.02 -8.58 -25.32
C LEU A 124 1.44 -7.50 -26.32
N HIS A 125 1.08 -6.25 -26.05
CA HIS A 125 1.49 -5.13 -26.90
C HIS A 125 2.99 -4.86 -26.79
N GLU A 126 3.54 -4.88 -25.58
CA GLU A 126 4.98 -4.72 -25.32
C GLU A 126 5.80 -5.78 -26.08
N TYR A 127 5.43 -7.05 -25.96
CA TYR A 127 6.13 -8.15 -26.63
C TYR A 127 5.93 -8.15 -28.14
N TYR A 128 4.78 -7.68 -28.64
CA TYR A 128 4.62 -7.45 -30.08
C TYR A 128 5.62 -6.42 -30.59
N MET A 129 5.78 -5.29 -29.88
CA MET A 129 6.72 -4.23 -30.25
C MET A 129 8.18 -4.69 -30.15
N LYS A 130 8.51 -5.52 -29.16
CA LYS A 130 9.87 -6.01 -28.89
C LYS A 130 10.29 -7.13 -29.86
N TYR A 131 9.40 -8.08 -30.18
CA TYR A 131 9.79 -9.33 -30.84
C TYR A 131 9.26 -9.49 -32.28
N ASP A 132 8.00 -9.14 -32.55
CA ASP A 132 7.37 -9.45 -33.85
C ASP A 132 7.39 -8.26 -34.82
N ARG A 133 6.78 -7.12 -34.44
CA ARG A 133 6.71 -5.85 -35.18
C ARG A 133 6.50 -6.00 -36.69
N LYS A 134 5.70 -6.99 -37.10
CA LYS A 134 5.43 -7.33 -38.50
C LYS A 134 3.94 -7.21 -38.84
N PRO A 135 3.59 -6.86 -40.09
CA PRO A 135 2.20 -6.91 -40.52
C PRO A 135 1.62 -8.32 -40.39
N SER A 136 0.35 -8.40 -40.00
CA SER A 136 -0.36 -9.68 -39.93
C SER A 136 -0.45 -10.33 -41.31
N ARG A 137 -0.19 -11.64 -41.36
CA ARG A 137 -0.39 -12.47 -42.56
C ARG A 137 -1.79 -13.08 -42.63
N MET A 138 -2.62 -12.87 -41.61
CA MET A 138 -3.96 -13.43 -41.54
C MET A 138 -4.89 -12.80 -42.58
N LYS A 139 -5.56 -13.68 -43.34
CA LYS A 139 -6.55 -13.32 -44.35
C LYS A 139 -7.93 -13.90 -44.05
N LEU A 140 -8.07 -14.63 -42.94
CA LEU A 140 -9.31 -15.26 -42.53
C LEU A 140 -10.05 -14.37 -41.53
N GLU A 141 -11.36 -14.59 -41.44
CA GLU A 141 -12.19 -13.99 -40.40
C GLU A 141 -11.74 -14.48 -39.02
N LYS A 142 -11.72 -13.56 -38.04
CA LYS A 142 -11.32 -13.88 -36.67
C LYS A 142 -12.47 -14.56 -35.94
N VAL A 143 -12.13 -15.46 -35.03
CA VAL A 143 -13.13 -16.07 -34.14
C VAL A 143 -13.59 -15.04 -33.11
N HIS A 144 -14.85 -14.61 -33.23
CA HIS A 144 -15.49 -13.68 -32.32
C HIS A 144 -15.96 -14.35 -31.01
N LYS A 145 -15.90 -13.59 -29.91
CA LYS A 145 -16.26 -14.02 -28.54
C LYS A 145 -17.00 -12.88 -27.82
N GLY A 146 -17.43 -13.11 -26.58
CA GLY A 146 -18.12 -12.10 -25.80
C GLY A 146 -17.26 -10.85 -25.54
N LYS A 147 -17.87 -9.68 -25.59
CA LYS A 147 -17.27 -8.40 -25.21
C LYS A 147 -18.07 -7.76 -24.09
N ARG A 148 -17.40 -7.03 -23.21
CA ARG A 148 -18.02 -6.24 -22.13
C ARG A 148 -19.02 -7.06 -21.31
N ILE A 149 -18.61 -8.24 -20.88
CA ILE A 149 -19.38 -9.05 -19.94
C ILE A 149 -19.13 -8.46 -18.54
N ILE A 150 -20.18 -8.06 -17.85
CA ILE A 150 -20.09 -7.67 -16.44
C ILE A 150 -19.99 -8.97 -15.65
N ALA A 151 -18.83 -9.21 -15.04
CA ALA A 151 -18.53 -10.46 -14.34
C ALA A 151 -18.73 -10.33 -12.83
N GLY A 152 -18.93 -9.11 -12.33
CA GLY A 152 -19.19 -8.80 -10.92
C GLY A 152 -19.21 -7.28 -10.73
N PRO A 153 -19.40 -6.80 -9.49
CA PRO A 153 -19.51 -5.36 -9.18
C PRO A 153 -18.30 -4.53 -9.62
N ALA A 154 -17.11 -5.13 -9.57
CA ALA A 154 -15.84 -4.46 -9.82
C ALA A 154 -15.08 -4.97 -11.06
N LEU A 155 -15.66 -5.89 -11.83
CA LEU A 155 -14.95 -6.58 -12.92
C LEU A 155 -15.72 -6.58 -14.24
N VAL A 156 -14.99 -6.22 -15.30
CA VAL A 156 -15.46 -6.33 -16.69
C VAL A 156 -14.55 -7.30 -17.45
N HIS A 157 -15.18 -8.24 -18.17
CA HIS A 157 -14.52 -9.26 -18.96
C HIS A 157 -14.75 -9.06 -20.47
N ASP A 158 -13.66 -8.93 -21.22
CA ASP A 158 -13.63 -8.94 -22.68
C ASP A 158 -12.99 -10.25 -23.19
N GLN A 159 -13.80 -11.28 -23.45
CA GLN A 159 -13.33 -12.61 -23.84
C GLN A 159 -12.50 -12.61 -25.13
N GLU A 160 -12.80 -11.73 -26.08
CA GLU A 160 -12.03 -11.64 -27.33
C GLU A 160 -10.57 -11.24 -27.10
N ARG A 161 -10.31 -10.44 -26.06
CA ARG A 161 -8.95 -10.00 -25.74
C ARG A 161 -8.15 -11.09 -25.01
N CYS A 162 -8.82 -12.11 -24.47
CA CYS A 162 -8.18 -13.19 -23.73
C CYS A 162 -7.32 -14.08 -24.64
N ILE A 163 -6.09 -14.31 -24.22
CA ILE A 163 -5.13 -15.20 -24.89
C ILE A 163 -5.09 -16.61 -24.28
N CYS A 164 -6.07 -16.97 -23.45
CA CYS A 164 -6.20 -18.29 -22.81
C CYS A 164 -4.95 -18.76 -22.04
N CYS A 165 -4.20 -17.84 -21.41
CA CYS A 165 -3.00 -18.18 -20.63
C CYS A 165 -3.29 -18.93 -19.32
N ALA A 166 -4.57 -19.03 -18.92
CA ALA A 166 -5.04 -19.71 -17.72
C ALA A 166 -4.45 -19.18 -16.39
N ARG A 167 -3.96 -17.94 -16.33
CA ARG A 167 -3.53 -17.29 -15.06
C ARG A 167 -4.71 -17.09 -14.11
N CYS A 168 -5.79 -16.50 -14.61
CA CYS A 168 -7.03 -16.29 -13.84
C CYS A 168 -7.63 -17.61 -13.31
N VAL A 169 -7.68 -18.66 -14.14
CA VAL A 169 -8.19 -19.98 -13.72
C VAL A 169 -7.38 -20.54 -12.55
N ARG A 170 -6.05 -20.51 -12.66
CA ARG A 170 -5.16 -20.95 -11.58
C ARG A 170 -5.29 -20.07 -10.34
N PHE A 171 -5.34 -18.75 -10.50
CA PHE A 171 -5.57 -17.83 -9.39
C PHE A 171 -6.86 -18.18 -8.62
N THR A 172 -7.98 -18.38 -9.33
CA THR A 172 -9.25 -18.72 -8.68
C THR A 172 -9.27 -20.12 -8.06
N ALA A 173 -8.42 -21.03 -8.52
CA ALA A 173 -8.34 -22.40 -7.99
C ALA A 173 -7.36 -22.52 -6.81
N GLU A 174 -6.24 -21.81 -6.88
CA GLU A 174 -5.09 -21.98 -5.98
C GLU A 174 -5.07 -20.93 -4.86
N ILE A 175 -5.40 -19.67 -5.18
CA ILE A 175 -5.30 -18.54 -4.25
C ILE A 175 -6.64 -18.31 -3.55
N THR A 176 -7.68 -17.96 -4.31
CA THR A 176 -9.00 -17.65 -3.71
C THR A 176 -9.82 -18.90 -3.43
N LYS A 177 -9.49 -20.02 -4.10
CA LYS A 177 -10.21 -21.31 -4.01
C LYS A 177 -11.71 -21.20 -4.33
N THR A 178 -12.11 -20.17 -5.07
CA THR A 178 -13.51 -19.91 -5.46
C THR A 178 -13.90 -20.65 -6.73
N PHE A 179 -12.94 -21.02 -7.58
CA PHE A 179 -13.17 -21.67 -8.87
C PHE A 179 -14.11 -20.89 -9.81
N ASP A 180 -14.12 -19.55 -9.70
CA ASP A 180 -15.03 -18.67 -10.44
C ASP A 180 -14.78 -18.62 -11.95
N THR A 181 -13.63 -19.12 -12.42
CA THR A 181 -13.27 -19.04 -13.83
C THR A 181 -12.82 -20.38 -14.38
N SER A 182 -13.22 -20.67 -15.63
CA SER A 182 -12.87 -21.88 -16.35
C SER A 182 -12.54 -21.59 -17.81
N ILE A 183 -11.79 -22.47 -18.48
CA ILE A 183 -11.65 -22.42 -19.94
C ILE A 183 -12.54 -23.52 -20.51
N GLU A 184 -13.52 -23.10 -21.30
CA GLU A 184 -14.43 -23.99 -22.00
C GLU A 184 -14.04 -24.14 -23.47
N TYR A 185 -14.62 -25.14 -24.14
CA TYR A 185 -14.36 -25.50 -25.54
C TYR A 185 -12.90 -25.97 -25.77
N ARG A 186 -12.51 -26.12 -27.04
CA ARG A 186 -11.19 -26.60 -27.46
C ARG A 186 -10.75 -25.89 -28.74
N GLY A 187 -9.43 -25.89 -28.99
CA GLY A 187 -8.85 -25.25 -30.18
C GLY A 187 -8.95 -23.73 -30.14
N ASP A 188 -9.14 -23.12 -31.30
CA ASP A 188 -9.30 -21.68 -31.47
C ASP A 188 -10.65 -21.13 -30.93
N HIS A 189 -11.63 -22.01 -30.73
CA HIS A 189 -12.89 -21.72 -30.04
C HIS A 189 -12.79 -21.72 -28.51
N SER A 190 -11.64 -22.07 -27.93
CA SER A 190 -11.44 -22.05 -26.47
C SER A 190 -11.72 -20.65 -25.92
N LYS A 191 -12.50 -20.53 -24.85
CA LYS A 191 -12.83 -19.24 -24.26
C LYS A 191 -12.86 -19.31 -22.74
N LEU A 192 -12.44 -18.22 -22.10
CA LEU A 192 -12.55 -18.09 -20.66
C LEU A 192 -14.01 -17.79 -20.29
N CYS A 193 -14.58 -18.52 -19.35
CA CYS A 193 -15.95 -18.43 -18.91
C CYS A 193 -16.03 -18.19 -17.41
N VAL A 194 -17.09 -17.47 -17.02
CA VAL A 194 -17.63 -17.43 -15.67
C VAL A 194 -18.86 -18.32 -15.68
N PRO A 195 -19.15 -19.12 -14.63
CA PRO A 195 -20.34 -19.95 -14.58
C PRO A 195 -21.62 -19.16 -14.90
N PRO A 196 -22.57 -19.71 -15.68
CA PRO A 196 -23.79 -19.01 -16.02
C PRO A 196 -24.59 -18.59 -14.77
N GLY A 197 -24.97 -17.30 -14.69
CA GLY A 197 -25.71 -16.75 -13.55
C GLY A 197 -24.86 -16.50 -12.30
N HIS A 198 -23.54 -16.65 -12.39
CA HIS A 198 -22.61 -16.39 -11.29
C HIS A 198 -21.93 -15.03 -11.45
N GLU A 199 -21.85 -14.29 -10.35
CA GLU A 199 -21.06 -13.06 -10.25
C GLU A 199 -19.86 -13.28 -9.33
N ILE A 200 -18.70 -12.75 -9.72
CA ILE A 200 -17.47 -12.79 -8.95
C ILE A 200 -17.54 -11.65 -7.92
N THR A 201 -17.76 -12.01 -6.65
CA THR A 201 -18.04 -11.05 -5.56
C THR A 201 -17.13 -11.20 -4.33
N HIS A 202 -16.11 -12.06 -4.39
CA HIS A 202 -15.16 -12.24 -3.29
C HIS A 202 -14.18 -11.05 -3.16
N ASP A 203 -13.57 -10.88 -1.99
CA ASP A 203 -12.73 -9.72 -1.63
C ASP A 203 -11.38 -9.59 -2.35
N TYR A 204 -11.16 -10.39 -3.40
CA TYR A 204 -9.93 -10.39 -4.20
C TYR A 204 -10.25 -10.42 -5.69
N SER A 205 -11.46 -10.06 -6.07
CA SER A 205 -11.94 -10.19 -7.45
C SER A 205 -11.06 -9.38 -8.39
N GLU A 206 -10.65 -8.17 -8.03
CA GLU A 206 -9.83 -7.31 -8.89
C GLU A 206 -8.38 -7.81 -9.06
N CYS A 207 -7.91 -8.77 -8.27
CA CYS A 207 -6.65 -9.46 -8.57
C CYS A 207 -6.70 -10.17 -9.93
N LEU A 208 -7.89 -10.50 -10.46
CA LEU A 208 -8.06 -11.00 -11.82
C LEU A 208 -7.62 -9.99 -12.89
N ALA A 209 -7.78 -8.69 -12.64
CA ALA A 209 -7.30 -7.64 -13.55
C ALA A 209 -5.77 -7.51 -13.48
N ASP A 210 -5.16 -7.65 -12.31
CA ASP A 210 -3.69 -7.58 -12.15
C ASP A 210 -2.99 -8.80 -12.76
N VAL A 211 -3.52 -9.99 -12.52
CA VAL A 211 -2.90 -11.23 -12.99
C VAL A 211 -3.03 -11.38 -14.52
N CYS A 212 -3.99 -10.69 -15.14
CA CYS A 212 -4.23 -10.74 -16.58
C CYS A 212 -3.14 -9.99 -17.36
N PRO A 213 -2.38 -10.66 -18.24
CA PRO A 213 -1.32 -9.99 -19.01
C PRO A 213 -1.84 -9.13 -20.18
N VAL A 214 -3.16 -9.10 -20.37
CA VAL A 214 -3.88 -8.45 -21.47
C VAL A 214 -5.14 -7.78 -20.92
N GLY A 215 -5.77 -6.90 -21.69
CA GLY A 215 -7.01 -6.21 -21.25
C GLY A 215 -8.28 -7.07 -21.35
N ALA A 216 -8.19 -8.36 -21.02
CA ALA A 216 -9.35 -9.25 -20.98
C ALA A 216 -10.10 -9.09 -19.65
N TRP A 217 -9.39 -9.06 -18.53
CA TRP A 217 -9.93 -8.64 -17.24
C TRP A 217 -9.56 -7.19 -17.01
N THR A 218 -10.53 -6.36 -16.67
CA THR A 218 -10.29 -4.95 -16.34
C THR A 218 -11.15 -4.54 -15.15
N SER A 219 -10.60 -3.68 -14.30
CA SER A 219 -11.32 -3.05 -13.20
C SER A 219 -12.49 -2.22 -13.71
N GLY A 220 -13.71 -2.52 -13.26
CA GLY A 220 -14.89 -1.70 -13.53
C GLY A 220 -14.77 -0.28 -12.95
N LYS A 221 -13.98 -0.12 -11.89
CA LYS A 221 -13.75 1.18 -11.24
C LYS A 221 -12.72 2.05 -11.95
N PHE A 222 -11.75 1.48 -12.66
CA PHE A 222 -10.75 2.27 -13.39
C PHE A 222 -11.05 2.41 -14.89
N ARG A 223 -11.73 1.42 -15.47
CA ARG A 223 -11.95 1.32 -16.91
C ARG A 223 -12.46 2.62 -17.52
N PHE A 224 -11.73 3.12 -18.52
CA PHE A 224 -12.02 4.32 -19.29
C PHE A 224 -11.98 5.64 -18.52
N LYS A 225 -11.49 5.66 -17.27
CA LYS A 225 -11.28 6.90 -16.51
C LYS A 225 -9.98 7.61 -16.91
N LYS A 226 -8.90 6.86 -17.17
CA LYS A 226 -7.60 7.42 -17.56
C LYS A 226 -6.78 6.43 -18.40
N ARG A 227 -5.78 6.93 -19.11
CA ARG A 227 -4.75 6.09 -19.75
C ARG A 227 -3.52 6.04 -18.85
N VAL A 228 -2.97 4.84 -18.68
CA VAL A 228 -1.91 4.58 -17.69
C VAL A 228 -0.62 5.34 -17.95
N TYR A 229 -0.32 5.72 -19.19
CA TYR A 229 0.86 6.51 -19.53
C TYR A 229 0.75 8.00 -19.15
N PHE A 230 -0.42 8.46 -18.65
CA PHE A 230 -0.55 9.75 -17.97
C PHE A 230 -0.40 9.64 -16.44
N LEU A 231 -0.35 8.42 -15.92
CA LEU A 231 -0.26 8.20 -14.48
C LEU A 231 1.21 8.07 -14.06
N GLN A 232 1.54 8.66 -12.92
CA GLN A 232 2.71 8.34 -12.13
C GLN A 232 2.33 7.35 -11.02
N SER A 233 3.32 6.76 -10.37
CA SER A 233 3.12 5.84 -9.24
C SER A 233 4.00 6.29 -8.08
N ALA A 234 3.40 6.43 -6.90
CA ALA A 234 4.12 6.59 -5.64
C ALA A 234 4.11 5.27 -4.86
N GLU A 235 5.19 4.96 -4.16
CA GLU A 235 5.27 3.77 -3.32
C GLU A 235 4.61 4.06 -1.97
N SER A 236 3.49 3.42 -1.69
CA SER A 236 2.67 3.73 -0.52
C SER A 236 2.19 2.47 0.20
N ILE A 237 1.39 2.64 1.24
CA ILE A 237 0.83 1.57 2.06
C ILE A 237 -0.69 1.71 2.10
N CYS A 238 -1.39 0.58 1.99
CA CYS A 238 -2.84 0.54 2.10
C CYS A 238 -3.30 0.89 3.53
N PRO A 239 -4.14 1.92 3.73
CA PRO A 239 -4.63 2.33 5.05
C PRO A 239 -5.83 1.49 5.57
N GLY A 240 -6.05 0.32 4.97
CA GLY A 240 -7.27 -0.47 5.14
C GLY A 240 -7.30 -1.40 6.35
N CYS A 241 -6.16 -1.97 6.75
CA CYS A 241 -6.05 -2.84 7.92
C CYS A 241 -4.60 -2.99 8.38
N ALA A 242 -4.40 -3.63 9.54
CA ALA A 242 -3.09 -3.89 10.15
C ALA A 242 -2.14 -4.73 9.30
N ARG A 243 -2.59 -5.31 8.18
CA ARG A 243 -1.65 -5.94 7.26
C ARG A 243 -0.65 -4.94 6.69
N GLY A 244 -1.06 -3.69 6.46
CA GLY A 244 -0.17 -2.69 5.86
C GLY A 244 0.31 -3.08 4.44
N CYS A 245 -0.57 -3.63 3.60
CA CYS A 245 -0.18 -4.08 2.25
C CYS A 245 0.54 -2.99 1.46
N ASN A 246 1.67 -3.32 0.84
CA ASN A 246 2.42 -2.40 -0.01
C ASN A 246 1.65 -2.16 -1.31
N VAL A 247 1.50 -0.89 -1.69
CA VAL A 247 0.74 -0.50 -2.88
C VAL A 247 1.52 0.48 -3.75
N LEU A 248 1.22 0.45 -5.06
CA LEU A 248 1.53 1.52 -5.99
C LEU A 248 0.30 2.42 -6.10
N ALA A 249 0.44 3.62 -5.56
CA ALA A 249 -0.55 4.68 -5.60
C ALA A 249 -0.47 5.39 -6.95
N GLN A 250 -1.37 5.07 -7.89
CA GLN A 250 -1.31 5.61 -9.26
C GLN A 250 -2.15 6.88 -9.41
N PHE A 251 -1.51 7.99 -9.76
CA PHE A 251 -2.11 9.32 -9.81
C PHE A 251 -1.73 10.09 -11.07
N ASP A 252 -2.56 11.06 -11.45
CA ASP A 252 -2.20 12.06 -12.46
C ASP A 252 -1.64 13.31 -11.76
N PRO A 253 -0.36 13.68 -12.01
CA PRO A 253 0.25 14.86 -11.40
C PRO A 253 -0.36 16.18 -11.89
N LEU A 254 -0.94 16.24 -13.10
CA LEU A 254 -1.55 17.45 -13.65
C LEU A 254 -2.93 17.71 -13.05
N GLU A 255 -3.69 16.66 -12.78
CA GLU A 255 -5.01 16.74 -12.14
C GLU A 255 -4.94 16.69 -10.61
N ASN A 256 -3.76 16.40 -10.06
CA ASN A 256 -3.53 16.14 -8.65
C ASN A 256 -4.51 15.08 -8.09
N ARG A 257 -4.69 13.98 -8.82
CA ARG A 257 -5.74 13.00 -8.53
C ARG A 257 -5.23 11.56 -8.62
N LEU A 258 -5.38 10.81 -7.53
CA LEU A 258 -5.28 9.35 -7.49
C LEU A 258 -6.41 8.68 -8.29
N TYR A 259 -6.07 7.65 -9.05
CA TYR A 259 -6.99 6.91 -9.90
C TYR A 259 -7.22 5.46 -9.47
N ARG A 260 -6.18 4.80 -8.93
CA ARG A 260 -6.26 3.43 -8.42
C ARG A 260 -5.05 3.08 -7.55
N LEU A 261 -5.23 2.06 -6.72
CA LEU A 261 -4.14 1.37 -6.03
C LEU A 261 -3.90 0.01 -6.68
N LYS A 262 -2.63 -0.31 -6.96
CA LYS A 262 -2.20 -1.65 -7.40
C LYS A 262 -1.32 -2.28 -6.31
N PRO A 263 -1.27 -3.62 -6.20
CA PRO A 263 -0.31 -4.27 -5.31
C PRO A 263 1.12 -3.91 -5.73
N ARG A 264 1.96 -3.55 -4.75
CA ARG A 264 3.41 -3.57 -4.87
C ARG A 264 3.90 -4.88 -4.26
N PHE A 265 4.82 -5.56 -4.94
CA PHE A 265 5.31 -6.85 -4.44
C PHE A 265 6.09 -6.65 -3.14
N ASN A 266 5.69 -7.36 -2.10
CA ASN A 266 6.48 -7.51 -0.88
C ASN A 266 6.29 -8.95 -0.35
N PRO A 267 7.31 -9.82 -0.41
CA PRO A 267 7.17 -11.23 -0.05
C PRO A 267 6.80 -11.45 1.42
N GLU A 268 7.09 -10.49 2.29
CA GLU A 268 6.88 -10.62 3.72
C GLU A 268 5.55 -10.02 4.20
N VAL A 269 4.87 -9.25 3.36
CA VAL A 269 3.61 -8.57 3.70
C VAL A 269 2.45 -9.09 2.87
N ASN A 270 2.39 -8.74 1.58
CA ASN A 270 1.23 -9.00 0.73
C ASN A 270 1.51 -9.87 -0.50
N GLY A 271 2.75 -10.35 -0.66
CA GLY A 271 3.20 -11.02 -1.87
C GLY A 271 2.86 -10.16 -3.08
N HIS A 272 2.13 -10.74 -4.04
CA HIS A 272 1.65 -10.05 -5.24
C HIS A 272 0.21 -9.53 -5.14
N TRP A 273 -0.44 -9.65 -4.00
CA TRP A 273 -1.89 -9.51 -3.89
C TRP A 273 -2.32 -8.26 -3.14
N LEU A 274 -3.56 -7.86 -3.35
CA LEU A 274 -4.22 -6.77 -2.63
C LEU A 274 -5.74 -7.03 -2.65
N CYS A 275 -6.38 -6.97 -1.49
CA CYS A 275 -7.83 -7.14 -1.39
C CYS A 275 -8.58 -5.94 -2.00
N ASP A 276 -9.81 -6.16 -2.41
CA ASP A 276 -10.66 -5.21 -3.10
C ASP A 276 -10.98 -3.98 -2.22
N THR A 277 -11.26 -4.17 -0.94
CA THR A 277 -11.44 -3.04 0.00
C THR A 277 -10.17 -2.19 0.11
N GLY A 278 -9.00 -2.83 0.16
CA GLY A 278 -7.72 -2.12 0.15
C GLY A 278 -7.54 -1.29 -1.12
N ARG A 279 -7.91 -1.84 -2.28
CA ARG A 279 -7.86 -1.13 -3.59
C ARG A 279 -8.73 0.11 -3.64
N TRP A 280 -9.84 0.12 -2.92
CA TRP A 280 -10.83 1.20 -2.96
C TRP A 280 -10.69 2.19 -1.81
N SER A 281 -9.79 1.92 -0.85
CA SER A 281 -9.60 2.74 0.34
C SER A 281 -9.31 4.21 0.06
N PHE A 282 -8.75 4.52 -1.12
CA PHE A 282 -8.46 5.90 -1.53
C PHE A 282 -9.69 6.73 -1.91
N GLU A 283 -10.82 6.09 -2.27
CA GLU A 283 -12.02 6.82 -2.71
C GLU A 283 -12.56 7.70 -1.58
N ASN A 284 -12.50 7.20 -0.34
CA ASN A 284 -12.92 7.95 0.85
C ASN A 284 -11.99 9.12 1.17
N ILE A 285 -10.71 9.01 0.80
CA ILE A 285 -9.68 10.03 1.06
C ILE A 285 -9.80 11.22 0.09
N GLN A 286 -10.35 10.97 -1.11
CA GLN A 286 -10.63 11.99 -2.13
C GLN A 286 -12.06 12.54 -2.13
N ALA A 287 -12.83 12.31 -1.06
CA ALA A 287 -14.18 12.86 -0.96
C ALA A 287 -14.18 14.40 -1.05
N GLU A 288 -15.22 14.98 -1.65
CA GLU A 288 -15.27 16.41 -1.99
C GLU A 288 -15.29 17.36 -0.77
N GLU A 289 -15.62 16.85 0.43
CA GLU A 289 -15.81 17.66 1.65
C GLU A 289 -14.58 17.69 2.58
N ARG A 290 -13.38 17.93 2.03
CA ARG A 290 -12.14 18.11 2.83
C ARG A 290 -12.11 19.47 3.53
N LEU A 291 -11.54 19.51 4.73
CA LEU A 291 -11.27 20.75 5.44
C LEU A 291 -10.19 21.55 4.71
N ALA A 292 -10.54 22.75 4.24
CA ALA A 292 -9.66 23.55 3.40
C ALA A 292 -8.75 24.51 4.19
N SER A 293 -9.17 24.94 5.39
CA SER A 293 -8.46 25.88 6.24
C SER A 293 -8.78 25.65 7.72
N PRO A 294 -7.95 26.14 8.64
CA PRO A 294 -8.29 26.16 10.06
C PRO A 294 -9.61 26.89 10.34
N ALA A 295 -10.31 26.44 11.37
CA ALA A 295 -11.57 27.02 11.80
C ALA A 295 -11.73 26.96 13.33
N ALA A 296 -12.65 27.76 13.85
CA ALA A 296 -13.11 27.78 15.23
C ALA A 296 -14.64 27.67 15.30
N ASP A 297 -15.17 27.52 16.52
CA ASP A 297 -16.61 27.39 16.81
C ASP A 297 -17.28 26.30 15.96
N GLY A 298 -16.73 25.09 16.01
CA GLY A 298 -17.27 23.93 15.31
C GLY A 298 -17.19 24.02 13.79
N GLY A 299 -16.17 24.71 13.26
CA GLY A 299 -16.00 24.91 11.82
C GLY A 299 -16.76 26.10 11.22
N LYS A 300 -17.46 26.90 12.04
CA LYS A 300 -18.28 28.03 11.55
C LYS A 300 -17.47 29.29 11.28
N GLN A 301 -16.33 29.46 11.95
CA GLN A 301 -15.49 30.64 11.81
C GLN A 301 -14.14 30.25 11.24
N ALA A 302 -13.85 30.61 9.99
CA ALA A 302 -12.50 30.48 9.44
C ALA A 302 -11.51 31.35 10.22
N ILE A 303 -10.33 30.81 10.48
CA ILE A 303 -9.23 31.50 11.17
C ILE A 303 -7.91 31.22 10.45
N GLU A 304 -7.00 32.19 10.52
CA GLU A 304 -5.64 32.01 9.98
C GLU A 304 -4.83 31.04 10.85
N TRP A 305 -3.89 30.33 10.23
CA TRP A 305 -3.03 29.33 10.91
C TRP A 305 -2.36 29.87 12.17
N GLU A 306 -1.76 31.06 12.11
CA GLU A 306 -1.12 31.68 13.27
C GLU A 306 -2.12 31.89 14.42
N GLY A 307 -3.33 32.34 14.11
CA GLY A 307 -4.40 32.50 15.09
C GLY A 307 -4.86 31.16 15.67
N ALA A 308 -4.98 30.13 14.82
CA ALA A 308 -5.40 28.80 15.20
C ALA A 308 -4.39 28.10 16.14
N VAL A 309 -3.10 28.15 15.80
CA VAL A 309 -2.00 27.61 16.60
C VAL A 309 -1.92 28.33 17.95
N ASN A 310 -2.02 29.67 17.96
CA ASN A 310 -2.03 30.45 19.19
C ASN A 310 -3.23 30.12 20.09
N LEU A 311 -4.42 29.95 19.50
CA LEU A 311 -5.63 29.58 20.24
C LEU A 311 -5.52 28.17 20.82
N ALA A 312 -4.97 27.23 20.03
CA ALA A 312 -4.70 25.86 20.49
C ALA A 312 -3.69 25.84 21.65
N ALA A 313 -2.54 26.50 21.49
CA ALA A 313 -1.51 26.58 22.52
C ALA A 313 -2.03 27.19 23.83
N LYS A 314 -2.80 28.29 23.75
CA LYS A 314 -3.41 28.94 24.93
C LYS A 314 -4.48 28.06 25.58
N GLY A 315 -5.34 27.43 24.79
CA GLY A 315 -6.38 26.53 25.27
C GLY A 315 -5.78 25.36 26.05
N LEU A 316 -4.82 24.66 25.45
CA LEU A 316 -4.14 23.52 26.07
C LEU A 316 -3.34 23.92 27.32
N ALA A 317 -2.68 25.09 27.31
CA ALA A 317 -1.97 25.57 28.49
C ALA A 317 -2.89 25.87 29.69
N GLY A 318 -4.18 26.13 29.46
CA GLY A 318 -5.17 26.43 30.49
C GLY A 318 -5.52 25.24 31.40
N PHE A 319 -5.17 24.01 31.01
CA PHE A 319 -5.48 22.78 31.76
C PHE A 319 -4.26 22.17 32.47
N ARG A 320 -3.10 22.84 32.39
CA ARG A 320 -1.87 22.44 33.09
C ARG A 320 -2.11 22.31 34.60
N ALA A 321 -1.44 21.35 35.23
CA ALA A 321 -1.51 20.97 36.64
C ALA A 321 -2.82 20.33 37.13
N ALA A 322 -3.83 20.12 36.27
CA ALA A 322 -5.12 19.57 36.69
C ALA A 322 -5.38 18.13 36.23
N GLY A 323 -4.65 17.60 35.23
CA GLY A 323 -4.94 16.29 34.63
C GLY A 323 -6.32 16.20 33.95
N LYS A 324 -6.93 17.36 33.65
CA LYS A 324 -8.30 17.49 33.11
C LYS A 324 -8.35 17.57 31.59
N CYS A 325 -7.31 17.11 30.92
CA CYS A 325 -7.23 17.03 29.46
C CYS A 325 -7.03 15.57 29.06
N PHE A 326 -7.66 15.14 27.97
CA PHE A 326 -7.45 13.82 27.38
C PHE A 326 -6.93 13.92 25.95
N VAL A 327 -6.33 12.84 25.45
CA VAL A 327 -5.89 12.69 24.06
C VAL A 327 -6.52 11.45 23.45
N ILE A 328 -7.19 11.61 22.31
CA ILE A 328 -7.66 10.51 21.48
C ILE A 328 -7.07 10.66 20.07
N GLY A 329 -6.30 9.68 19.61
CA GLY A 329 -5.76 9.66 18.26
C GLY A 329 -6.20 8.45 17.45
N SER A 330 -6.27 8.59 16.13
CA SER A 330 -6.55 7.47 15.23
C SER A 330 -5.30 6.60 15.02
N PRO A 331 -5.38 5.27 15.13
CA PRO A 331 -4.28 4.37 14.76
C PRO A 331 -4.07 4.25 13.24
N ALA A 332 -4.70 5.10 12.43
CA ALA A 332 -4.34 5.34 11.03
C ALA A 332 -3.33 6.48 10.84
N LEU A 333 -2.99 7.21 11.91
CA LEU A 333 -1.93 8.21 11.94
C LEU A 333 -0.56 7.55 11.73
N SER A 334 0.38 8.30 11.15
CA SER A 334 1.77 7.84 10.99
C SER A 334 2.50 7.84 12.34
N ASN A 335 3.60 7.10 12.45
CA ASN A 335 4.40 7.08 13.66
C ASN A 335 4.89 8.49 14.04
N GLU A 336 5.21 9.32 13.05
CA GLU A 336 5.61 10.71 13.24
C GLU A 336 4.49 11.53 13.90
N ASP A 337 3.25 11.35 13.44
CA ASP A 337 2.11 12.05 14.02
C ASP A 337 1.80 11.56 15.43
N VAL A 338 1.82 10.25 15.65
CA VAL A 338 1.53 9.67 16.97
C VAL A 338 2.57 10.14 17.98
N TYR A 339 3.85 10.08 17.62
CA TYR A 339 4.93 10.55 18.47
C TYR A 339 4.74 12.02 18.87
N MET A 340 4.48 12.89 17.89
CA MET A 340 4.26 14.32 18.16
C MET A 340 2.94 14.60 18.91
N LEU A 341 1.90 13.79 18.70
CA LEU A 341 0.64 13.87 19.43
C LEU A 341 0.83 13.52 20.91
N VAL A 342 1.56 12.44 21.20
CA VAL A 342 1.88 12.02 22.58
C VAL A 342 2.68 13.11 23.28
N ARG A 343 3.67 13.68 22.61
CA ARG A 343 4.44 14.83 23.13
C ARG A 343 3.59 16.08 23.38
N LEU A 344 2.67 16.39 22.49
CA LEU A 344 1.72 17.49 22.68
C LEU A 344 0.83 17.24 23.91
N GLY A 345 0.31 16.03 24.07
CA GLY A 345 -0.46 15.65 25.24
C GLY A 345 0.34 15.74 26.54
N GLN A 346 1.59 15.28 26.54
CA GLN A 346 2.51 15.41 27.69
C GLN A 346 2.78 16.88 28.03
N ALA A 347 2.98 17.75 27.03
CA ALA A 347 3.17 19.19 27.24
C ALA A 347 1.91 19.92 27.73
N ALA A 348 0.73 19.34 27.46
CA ALA A 348 -0.56 19.76 27.99
C ALA A 348 -0.88 19.12 29.36
N GLU A 349 -0.03 18.21 29.86
CA GLU A 349 -0.25 17.41 31.08
C GLU A 349 -1.60 16.66 31.03
N ALA A 350 -1.90 16.07 29.87
CA ALA A 350 -3.09 15.25 29.68
C ALA A 350 -3.08 14.06 30.66
N GLY A 351 -4.22 13.81 31.30
CA GLY A 351 -4.38 12.73 32.26
C GLY A 351 -4.50 11.37 31.60
N GLU A 352 -4.99 11.32 30.35
CA GLU A 352 -5.30 10.08 29.65
C GLU A 352 -5.02 10.16 28.15
N PHE A 353 -4.52 9.04 27.61
CA PHE A 353 -4.23 8.83 26.20
C PHE A 353 -4.95 7.57 25.76
N ALA A 354 -5.73 7.64 24.68
CA ALA A 354 -6.32 6.48 24.04
C ALA A 354 -6.17 6.57 22.53
N HIS A 355 -6.20 5.42 21.86
CA HIS A 355 -6.46 5.40 20.43
C HIS A 355 -7.93 5.03 20.18
N HIS A 356 -8.48 5.58 19.10
CA HIS A 356 -9.82 5.24 18.64
C HIS A 356 -9.71 4.25 17.47
N PRO A 357 -9.92 2.93 17.68
CA PRO A 357 -9.94 2.00 16.56
C PRO A 357 -11.07 2.37 15.61
N LYS A 358 -10.90 2.15 14.30
CA LYS A 358 -11.98 2.42 13.33
C LYS A 358 -13.28 1.74 13.80
N PRO A 359 -14.43 2.46 13.84
CA PRO A 359 -15.69 1.91 14.30
C PRO A 359 -16.04 0.62 13.53
N GLY A 360 -16.37 -0.45 14.27
CA GLY A 360 -16.54 -1.80 13.73
C GLY A 360 -17.96 -2.15 13.29
N ASP A 361 -18.65 -1.25 12.59
CA ASP A 361 -20.08 -1.41 12.33
C ASP A 361 -20.40 -2.02 10.95
N SER A 362 -19.44 -2.06 10.02
CA SER A 362 -19.62 -2.73 8.73
C SER A 362 -19.25 -4.21 8.78
N ASP A 363 -19.80 -5.01 7.87
CA ASP A 363 -19.41 -6.43 7.73
C ASP A 363 -17.90 -6.58 7.43
N TRP A 364 -17.32 -5.58 6.74
CA TRP A 364 -15.88 -5.51 6.49
C TRP A 364 -15.06 -5.43 7.77
N ASP A 365 -15.51 -4.67 8.77
CA ASP A 365 -14.76 -4.44 10.01
C ASP A 365 -14.62 -5.72 10.86
N LYS A 366 -15.49 -6.70 10.61
CA LYS A 366 -15.48 -8.02 11.25
C LYS A 366 -14.75 -9.09 10.43
N LEU A 367 -14.39 -8.77 9.19
CA LEU A 367 -13.76 -9.72 8.26
C LEU A 367 -12.28 -9.90 8.60
N GLU A 368 -11.85 -11.16 8.63
CA GLU A 368 -10.47 -11.60 8.71
C GLU A 368 -10.32 -12.88 7.89
N ASP A 369 -9.19 -13.04 7.20
CA ASP A 369 -8.90 -14.23 6.41
C ASP A 369 -7.46 -14.72 6.60
N GLU A 370 -7.20 -15.90 6.02
CA GLU A 370 -5.87 -16.51 5.99
C GLU A 370 -4.96 -15.92 4.91
N LEU A 371 -5.45 -14.97 4.10
CA LEU A 371 -4.71 -14.38 2.97
C LEU A 371 -4.10 -13.03 3.36
N LEU A 372 -4.87 -11.93 3.33
CA LEU A 372 -4.37 -10.59 3.68
C LEU A 372 -5.21 -9.85 4.71
N ILE A 373 -6.52 -10.08 4.78
CA ILE A 373 -7.43 -9.24 5.53
C ILE A 373 -7.25 -9.51 7.02
N ARG A 374 -6.89 -8.47 7.77
CA ARG A 374 -6.78 -8.52 9.24
C ARG A 374 -7.99 -7.90 9.91
N ARG A 375 -8.32 -8.41 11.10
CA ARG A 375 -9.42 -7.88 11.92
C ARG A 375 -9.15 -6.44 12.38
N GLU A 376 -7.94 -6.14 12.80
CA GLU A 376 -7.54 -4.75 13.10
C GLU A 376 -7.52 -3.92 11.80
N LYS A 377 -8.36 -2.88 11.71
CA LYS A 377 -8.58 -2.08 10.49
C LYS A 377 -7.71 -0.83 10.40
N SER A 378 -6.70 -0.74 11.25
CA SER A 378 -5.77 0.38 11.31
C SER A 378 -4.37 -0.12 10.91
N PRO A 379 -3.72 0.48 9.90
CA PRO A 379 -2.41 0.05 9.41
C PRO A 379 -1.30 0.26 10.45
N ASN A 380 -1.52 1.13 11.44
CA ASN A 380 -0.51 1.54 12.42
C ASN A 380 -0.96 1.37 13.88
N ALA A 381 -1.89 0.45 14.16
CA ALA A 381 -2.31 0.19 15.53
C ALA A 381 -1.11 -0.18 16.43
N ARG A 382 -0.21 -1.03 15.91
CA ARG A 382 0.98 -1.45 16.63
C ARG A 382 1.95 -0.31 16.88
N GLY A 383 2.19 0.55 15.89
CA GLY A 383 3.04 1.72 16.05
C GLY A 383 2.47 2.72 17.06
N ALA A 384 1.13 2.88 17.07
CA ALA A 384 0.45 3.71 18.05
C ALA A 384 0.64 3.21 19.49
N GLU A 385 0.49 1.90 19.72
CA GLU A 385 0.76 1.27 21.02
C GLU A 385 2.20 1.46 21.46
N LEU A 386 3.17 1.18 20.59
CA LEU A 386 4.61 1.30 20.89
C LEU A 386 5.01 2.73 21.26
N LEU A 387 4.32 3.73 20.72
CA LEU A 387 4.56 5.14 20.99
C LEU A 387 3.74 5.70 22.17
N GLY A 388 2.98 4.86 22.88
CA GLY A 388 2.24 5.26 24.07
C GLY A 388 0.83 5.80 23.84
N LEU A 389 0.25 5.57 22.66
CA LEU A 389 -1.14 5.90 22.33
C LEU A 389 -2.01 4.63 22.36
N GLY A 390 -2.47 4.21 23.55
CA GLY A 390 -3.23 2.97 23.76
C GLY A 390 -2.80 2.21 25.02
N GLU A 391 -3.11 0.91 25.13
CA GLU A 391 -2.76 0.05 26.28
C GLU A 391 -1.24 -0.24 26.40
N ALA A 392 -0.44 0.80 26.62
CA ALA A 392 0.98 0.77 27.00
C ALA A 392 1.22 1.70 28.20
N ASP A 393 2.49 1.97 28.57
CA ASP A 393 2.94 2.65 29.81
C ASP A 393 2.21 3.96 30.20
N TYR A 394 1.51 4.62 29.26
CA TYR A 394 0.83 5.91 29.46
C TYR A 394 -0.67 5.93 29.13
N GLY A 395 -1.25 4.89 28.52
CA GLY A 395 -2.61 4.98 27.95
C GLY A 395 -3.68 4.12 28.61
N LYS A 396 -4.93 4.52 28.37
CA LYS A 396 -6.14 3.83 28.84
C LYS A 396 -6.92 3.27 27.65
N THR A 397 -7.85 2.36 27.95
CA THR A 397 -8.84 1.94 26.94
C THR A 397 -9.70 3.12 26.54
N LEU A 398 -10.11 3.16 25.27
CA LEU A 398 -11.06 4.17 24.78
C LEU A 398 -12.35 4.19 25.64
N ALA A 399 -12.81 3.01 26.06
CA ALA A 399 -13.97 2.88 26.94
C ALA A 399 -13.77 3.61 28.28
N SER A 400 -12.61 3.46 28.92
CA SER A 400 -12.32 4.18 30.17
C SER A 400 -12.28 5.68 29.96
N VAL A 401 -11.66 6.17 28.88
CA VAL A 401 -11.62 7.61 28.58
C VAL A 401 -13.05 8.14 28.36
N PHE A 402 -13.90 7.36 27.68
CA PHE A 402 -15.30 7.73 27.48
C PHE A 402 -16.11 7.75 28.77
N ASP A 403 -15.91 6.78 29.67
CA ASP A 403 -16.57 6.77 30.97
C ASP A 403 -16.15 8.00 31.80
N ASP A 404 -14.85 8.28 31.90
CA ASP A 404 -14.30 9.44 32.62
C ASP A 404 -14.76 10.77 31.98
N LEU A 405 -14.89 10.82 30.65
CA LEU A 405 -15.46 11.96 29.92
C LEU A 405 -16.95 12.16 30.22
N LYS A 406 -17.75 11.08 30.25
CA LYS A 406 -19.18 11.13 30.59
C LYS A 406 -19.38 11.62 32.03
N ASP A 407 -18.52 11.19 32.95
CA ASP A 407 -18.52 11.59 34.36
C ASP A 407 -18.02 13.03 34.59
N GLY A 408 -17.51 13.71 33.55
CA GLY A 408 -17.10 15.11 33.60
C GLY A 408 -15.73 15.33 34.24
N MET A 409 -14.85 14.32 34.17
CA MET A 409 -13.48 14.39 34.69
C MET A 409 -12.57 15.31 33.85
N PHE A 410 -12.96 15.57 32.59
CA PHE A 410 -12.22 16.43 31.67
C PHE A 410 -12.90 17.77 31.42
N GLU A 411 -12.07 18.80 31.26
CA GLU A 411 -12.48 20.14 30.83
C GLU A 411 -11.90 20.51 29.47
N GLY A 412 -10.86 19.80 29.01
CA GLY A 412 -10.22 19.97 27.71
C GLY A 412 -9.97 18.63 26.99
N GLY A 413 -9.74 18.66 25.68
CA GLY A 413 -9.39 17.46 24.92
C GLY A 413 -8.66 17.74 23.61
N ILE A 414 -7.91 16.74 23.15
CA ILE A 414 -7.27 16.68 21.82
C ILE A 414 -7.80 15.44 21.10
N ILE A 415 -8.42 15.61 19.94
CA ILE A 415 -8.93 14.51 19.11
C ILE A 415 -8.34 14.61 17.71
N VAL A 416 -7.74 13.52 17.21
CA VAL A 416 -7.05 13.51 15.91
C VAL A 416 -7.52 12.35 15.05
N GLY A 417 -8.03 12.66 13.86
CA GLY A 417 -8.33 11.69 12.80
C GLY A 417 -9.41 10.66 13.12
N CYS A 418 -10.30 10.94 14.07
CA CYS A 418 -11.39 10.06 14.49
C CYS A 418 -12.64 10.86 14.88
N ASP A 419 -13.80 10.21 14.83
CA ASP A 419 -15.11 10.84 15.06
C ASP A 419 -15.91 10.16 16.19
N PRO A 420 -15.44 10.23 17.46
CA PRO A 420 -16.12 9.61 18.59
C PRO A 420 -17.56 10.09 18.80
N ALA A 421 -17.89 11.34 18.45
CA ALA A 421 -19.26 11.85 18.53
C ALA A 421 -20.25 11.13 17.60
N SER A 422 -19.77 10.45 16.56
CA SER A 422 -20.63 9.65 15.69
C SER A 422 -20.97 8.26 16.25
N LEU A 423 -20.26 7.81 17.30
CA LEU A 423 -20.49 6.50 17.90
C LEU A 423 -21.71 6.46 18.83
N ASP A 424 -21.84 7.46 19.69
CA ASP A 424 -22.79 7.47 20.80
C ASP A 424 -23.20 8.91 21.12
N HIS A 425 -24.51 9.14 21.28
CA HIS A 425 -25.07 10.43 21.65
C HIS A 425 -24.58 10.91 23.02
N GLU A 426 -24.32 10.00 23.96
CA GLU A 426 -23.80 10.39 25.28
C GLU A 426 -22.38 10.95 25.19
N ILE A 427 -21.58 10.44 24.25
CA ILE A 427 -20.23 10.95 23.97
C ILE A 427 -20.33 12.31 23.28
N GLU A 428 -21.21 12.47 22.29
CA GLU A 428 -21.51 13.75 21.65
C GLU A 428 -21.89 14.82 22.70
N ASP A 429 -22.82 14.48 23.60
CA ASP A 429 -23.24 15.34 24.70
C ASP A 429 -22.09 15.67 25.65
N ALA A 430 -21.23 14.71 25.97
CA ALA A 430 -20.09 14.93 26.88
C ALA A 430 -19.04 15.85 26.27
N LEU A 431 -18.68 15.64 25.00
CA LEU A 431 -17.77 16.50 24.25
C LEU A 431 -18.29 17.94 24.16
N SER A 432 -19.61 18.13 24.01
CA SER A 432 -20.23 19.47 23.94
C SER A 432 -20.07 20.31 25.23
N ARG A 433 -19.79 19.67 26.38
CA ARG A 433 -19.61 20.33 27.68
C ARG A 433 -18.17 20.77 27.94
N LEU A 434 -17.21 20.36 27.11
CA LEU A 434 -15.81 20.73 27.27
C LEU A 434 -15.61 22.24 27.11
N LYS A 435 -14.71 22.82 27.91
CA LYS A 435 -14.34 24.23 27.80
C LYS A 435 -13.45 24.48 26.59
N PHE A 436 -12.72 23.45 26.16
CA PHE A 436 -11.82 23.52 25.02
C PHE A 436 -11.70 22.15 24.34
N LEU A 437 -11.81 22.12 23.02
CA LEU A 437 -11.57 20.91 22.23
C LEU A 437 -10.76 21.27 20.99
N LEU A 438 -9.56 20.68 20.87
CA LEU A 438 -8.77 20.70 19.65
C LEU A 438 -9.11 19.47 18.82
N VAL A 439 -9.58 19.68 17.60
CA VAL A 439 -9.81 18.60 16.63
C VAL A 439 -8.89 18.81 15.43
N VAL A 440 -8.19 17.76 15.03
CA VAL A 440 -7.38 17.74 13.81
C VAL A 440 -7.90 16.62 12.92
N ASP A 441 -8.44 16.97 11.74
CA ASP A 441 -9.16 16.02 10.91
C ASP A 441 -9.05 16.35 9.41
N THR A 442 -9.48 15.43 8.56
CA THR A 442 -9.46 15.54 7.11
C THR A 442 -10.75 16.16 6.56
N THR A 443 -11.88 15.94 7.23
CA THR A 443 -13.23 16.38 6.84
C THR A 443 -13.99 16.93 8.06
N LEU A 444 -15.11 17.63 7.86
CA LEU A 444 -15.93 18.15 8.96
C LEU A 444 -16.82 17.06 9.55
N THR A 445 -16.29 16.33 10.53
CA THR A 445 -16.97 15.26 11.28
C THR A 445 -17.96 15.80 12.31
N LYS A 446 -18.77 14.92 12.95
CA LYS A 446 -19.62 15.35 14.08
C LYS A 446 -18.77 15.89 15.22
N THR A 447 -17.66 15.24 15.51
CA THR A 447 -16.68 15.67 16.51
C THR A 447 -16.07 17.02 16.13
N GLY A 448 -15.74 17.23 14.85
CA GLY A 448 -15.25 18.52 14.35
C GLY A 448 -16.24 19.68 14.56
N LYS A 449 -17.55 19.44 14.56
CA LYS A 449 -18.59 20.45 14.84
C LYS A 449 -18.65 20.88 16.31
N LEU A 450 -18.02 20.13 17.21
CA LEU A 450 -17.91 20.46 18.63
C LEU A 450 -16.57 21.14 18.96
N ALA A 451 -15.65 21.22 17.99
CA ALA A 451 -14.31 21.72 18.20
C ALA A 451 -14.28 23.22 18.54
N THR A 452 -13.48 23.59 19.55
CA THR A 452 -13.10 25.00 19.75
C THR A 452 -12.13 25.46 18.68
N VAL A 453 -11.17 24.58 18.33
CA VAL A 453 -10.22 24.77 17.23
C VAL A 453 -10.24 23.51 16.37
N LEU A 454 -10.48 23.69 15.08
CA LEU A 454 -10.50 22.64 14.06
C LEU A 454 -9.37 22.91 13.06
N LEU A 455 -8.45 21.96 12.90
CA LEU A 455 -7.29 22.09 12.01
C LEU A 455 -7.34 21.04 10.89
N PRO A 456 -7.11 21.42 9.62
CA PRO A 456 -7.11 20.49 8.50
C PRO A 456 -5.80 19.69 8.46
N MET A 457 -5.88 18.37 8.24
CA MET A 457 -4.71 17.51 8.08
C MET A 457 -4.61 16.80 6.73
N ALA A 458 -3.37 16.48 6.36
CA ALA A 458 -2.99 15.68 5.21
C ALA A 458 -3.13 14.17 5.49
N THR A 459 -3.56 13.42 4.48
CA THR A 459 -3.71 11.95 4.52
C THR A 459 -2.44 11.22 4.14
N CYS A 460 -2.43 9.89 4.29
CA CYS A 460 -1.31 9.03 3.90
C CYS A 460 -0.98 9.06 2.40
N PHE A 461 -1.87 9.59 1.55
CA PHE A 461 -1.63 9.76 0.12
C PHE A 461 -1.16 11.17 -0.23
N GLU A 462 -1.02 12.07 0.75
CA GLU A 462 -0.71 13.49 0.53
C GLU A 462 0.66 13.92 1.05
N ARG A 463 1.31 13.03 1.81
CA ARG A 463 2.61 13.25 2.46
C ARG A 463 3.30 11.91 2.70
N ALA A 464 4.57 11.98 3.08
CA ALA A 464 5.31 10.82 3.55
C ALA A 464 5.11 10.54 5.05
N GLY A 465 5.43 9.31 5.46
CA GLY A 465 5.45 8.89 6.86
C GLY A 465 5.74 7.40 7.01
N THR A 466 5.67 6.91 8.25
CA THR A 466 5.90 5.50 8.56
C THR A 466 4.75 4.88 9.33
N TYR A 467 4.58 3.56 9.17
CA TYR A 467 3.67 2.70 9.91
C TYR A 467 4.42 1.50 10.46
N VAL A 468 4.01 1.00 11.63
CA VAL A 468 4.32 -0.34 12.10
C VAL A 468 3.08 -1.21 11.95
N ASN A 469 3.17 -2.20 11.08
CA ASN A 469 2.05 -3.09 10.80
C ASN A 469 1.80 -4.09 11.95
N GLY A 470 0.72 -4.88 11.85
CA GLY A 470 0.34 -5.85 12.88
C GLY A 470 1.32 -7.01 13.07
N ASP A 471 2.18 -7.27 12.08
CA ASP A 471 3.27 -8.24 12.16
C ASP A 471 4.56 -7.61 12.75
N GLY A 472 4.49 -6.34 13.19
CA GLY A 472 5.60 -5.61 13.82
C GLY A 472 6.57 -4.97 12.85
N ARG A 473 6.28 -4.91 11.54
CA ARG A 473 7.20 -4.38 10.53
C ARG A 473 7.07 -2.88 10.37
N LEU A 474 8.20 -2.18 10.42
CA LEU A 474 8.26 -0.76 10.08
C LEU A 474 8.26 -0.61 8.55
N GLN A 475 7.28 0.13 8.04
CA GLN A 475 7.10 0.38 6.62
C GLN A 475 6.92 1.89 6.39
N GLN A 476 7.62 2.43 5.40
CA GLN A 476 7.45 3.81 4.94
C GLN A 476 6.46 3.90 3.76
N PHE A 477 5.78 5.04 3.66
CA PHE A 477 4.92 5.39 2.54
C PHE A 477 5.27 6.79 2.02
N GLU A 478 5.07 6.98 0.71
CA GLU A 478 5.19 8.27 0.04
C GLU A 478 3.81 8.87 -0.26
N GLY A 479 3.78 10.21 -0.31
CA GLY A 479 2.65 10.96 -0.83
C GLY A 479 2.54 10.81 -2.35
N SER A 480 1.31 10.73 -2.84
CA SER A 480 0.98 10.58 -4.26
C SER A 480 0.30 11.82 -4.85
N VAL A 481 -0.34 12.65 -4.02
CA VAL A 481 -1.01 13.88 -4.46
C VAL A 481 -0.63 15.01 -3.51
N ALA A 482 -0.69 16.26 -3.96
CA ALA A 482 -0.56 17.41 -3.08
C ALA A 482 -1.79 17.53 -2.17
N SER A 483 -1.56 17.94 -0.92
CA SER A 483 -2.62 18.23 0.05
C SER A 483 -3.60 19.30 -0.48
N PRO A 484 -4.92 19.15 -0.24
CA PRO A 484 -5.89 20.16 -0.63
C PRO A 484 -5.75 21.43 0.22
N ALA A 485 -5.78 22.58 -0.45
CA ALA A 485 -5.82 23.91 0.15
C ALA A 485 -4.71 24.14 1.21
N GLN A 486 -5.08 24.26 2.49
CA GLN A 486 -4.13 24.51 3.58
C GLN A 486 -3.91 23.29 4.49
N ALA A 487 -4.37 22.09 4.12
CA ALA A 487 -4.11 20.87 4.88
C ALA A 487 -2.59 20.56 4.90
N CYS A 488 -2.07 20.13 6.04
CA CYS A 488 -0.66 19.80 6.21
C CYS A 488 -0.47 18.59 7.14
N ALA A 489 0.76 18.10 7.26
CA ALA A 489 1.06 16.93 8.09
C ALA A 489 0.74 17.18 9.58
N PRO A 490 0.01 16.28 10.28
CA PRO A 490 -0.31 16.43 11.69
C PRO A 490 0.91 16.65 12.59
N PHE A 491 2.01 15.91 12.36
CA PHE A 491 3.25 16.10 13.13
C PHE A 491 3.76 17.56 13.08
N GLY A 492 3.63 18.24 11.93
CA GLY A 492 4.00 19.64 11.76
C GLY A 492 3.08 20.60 12.51
N ILE A 493 1.77 20.30 12.51
CA ILE A 493 0.77 21.04 13.30
C ILE A 493 1.12 20.98 14.80
N PHE A 494 1.40 19.78 15.32
CA PHE A 494 1.72 19.57 16.72
C PHE A 494 3.04 20.23 17.11
N GLY A 495 4.05 20.17 16.24
CA GLY A 495 5.32 20.88 16.41
C GLY A 495 5.13 22.39 16.56
N ALA A 496 4.32 23.02 15.71
CA ALA A 496 4.03 24.45 15.78
C ALA A 496 3.31 24.85 17.09
N ILE A 497 2.38 24.02 17.56
CA ILE A 497 1.68 24.25 18.83
C ILE A 497 2.67 24.12 20.01
N LEU A 498 3.51 23.09 20.02
CA LEU A 498 4.54 22.87 21.04
C LEU A 498 5.54 24.04 21.11
N GLU A 499 5.97 24.55 19.96
CA GLU A 499 6.83 25.72 19.89
C GLU A 499 6.16 26.95 20.50
N THR A 500 4.90 27.22 20.12
CA THR A 500 4.11 28.33 20.66
C THR A 500 3.87 28.19 22.17
N MET A 501 3.81 26.96 22.68
CA MET A 501 3.74 26.65 24.12
C MET A 501 5.07 26.85 24.87
N GLY A 502 6.16 27.18 24.16
CA GLY A 502 7.51 27.29 24.70
C GLY A 502 8.10 25.94 25.11
N ARG A 503 7.69 24.85 24.44
CA ARG A 503 8.03 23.46 24.77
C ARG A 503 8.64 22.68 23.61
N ALA A 504 9.02 23.36 22.53
CA ALA A 504 9.86 22.75 21.50
C ALA A 504 11.26 22.52 22.06
N ASP A 505 11.75 21.28 21.97
CA ASP A 505 13.14 20.93 22.25
C ASP A 505 13.88 20.61 20.94
N LYS A 506 15.18 20.29 21.04
CA LYS A 506 15.97 19.85 19.88
C LYS A 506 15.38 18.59 19.23
N GLU A 507 14.72 17.74 20.02
CA GLU A 507 14.09 16.47 19.61
C GLU A 507 12.78 16.67 18.83
N SER A 508 12.19 17.87 18.83
CA SER A 508 11.05 18.24 17.99
C SER A 508 11.45 18.62 16.55
N ARG A 509 12.74 18.56 16.19
CA ARG A 509 13.24 18.96 14.86
C ARG A 509 13.38 17.73 13.95
N ALA A 510 12.92 17.86 12.70
CA ALA A 510 12.78 16.76 11.73
C ALA A 510 14.06 15.90 11.54
N ALA A 511 15.24 16.47 11.79
CA ALA A 511 16.54 15.83 11.63
C ALA A 511 16.76 14.56 12.49
N SER A 512 16.16 14.50 13.67
CA SER A 512 16.31 13.38 14.62
C SER A 512 14.99 12.65 14.87
N LEU A 513 13.91 13.01 14.18
CA LEU A 513 12.56 12.52 14.49
C LEU A 513 12.47 11.00 14.36
N MET A 514 13.02 10.42 13.29
CA MET A 514 13.00 8.97 13.12
C MET A 514 13.84 8.25 14.18
N ALA A 515 15.01 8.78 14.52
CA ALA A 515 15.87 8.20 15.55
C ALA A 515 15.20 8.21 16.93
N GLU A 516 14.51 9.30 17.27
CA GLU A 516 13.74 9.38 18.52
C GLU A 516 12.49 8.51 18.49
N ILE A 517 11.81 8.36 17.34
CA ILE A 517 10.71 7.41 17.18
C ILE A 517 11.19 5.98 17.43
N LEU A 518 12.30 5.58 16.80
CA LEU A 518 12.89 4.26 17.01
C LEU A 518 13.23 4.04 18.49
N LYS A 519 13.92 5.01 19.11
CA LYS A 519 14.27 4.96 20.52
C LYS A 519 13.05 4.91 21.43
N ALA A 520 11.98 5.65 21.13
CA ALA A 520 10.71 5.62 21.86
C ALA A 520 10.02 4.25 21.73
N MET A 521 10.18 3.58 20.59
CA MET A 521 9.74 2.20 20.38
C MET A 521 10.68 1.15 21.02
N GLY A 522 11.76 1.57 21.67
CA GLY A 522 12.78 0.67 22.24
C GLY A 522 13.70 0.03 21.19
N MET A 523 13.83 0.66 20.02
CA MET A 523 14.67 0.23 18.90
C MET A 523 15.95 1.09 18.83
N GLU A 524 17.07 0.49 18.46
CA GLU A 524 18.31 1.25 18.24
C GLU A 524 18.27 1.97 16.88
N PRO A 525 18.56 3.29 16.84
CA PRO A 525 18.72 4.00 15.58
C PRO A 525 19.98 3.51 14.84
N PRO A 526 19.97 3.39 13.51
CA PRO A 526 21.12 2.91 12.75
C PRO A 526 22.34 3.85 12.89
N GLU A 527 23.54 3.28 13.07
CA GLU A 527 24.77 3.99 13.47
C GLU A 527 25.26 5.08 12.48
N ASP A 528 24.87 5.05 11.19
CA ASP A 528 25.34 5.99 10.15
C ASP A 528 24.34 7.09 9.74
N THR A 529 23.34 7.47 10.55
CA THR A 529 22.57 8.67 10.20
C THR A 529 23.41 9.93 10.46
N GLU A 530 24.12 10.43 9.44
CA GLU A 530 24.69 11.79 9.46
C GLU A 530 23.57 12.78 9.85
N GLU A 531 23.74 13.50 10.96
CA GLU A 531 22.79 14.53 11.42
C GLU A 531 22.65 15.62 10.35
N PRO A 532 21.51 15.76 9.66
CA PRO A 532 21.31 16.91 8.78
C PRO A 532 21.13 18.17 9.60
N GLU A 533 21.46 19.32 9.01
CA GLU A 533 21.47 20.60 9.71
C GLU A 533 20.11 20.93 10.38
N PRO A 534 20.12 21.48 11.61
CA PRO A 534 18.91 21.73 12.37
C PRO A 534 18.04 22.82 11.74
N VAL A 535 16.81 22.49 11.37
CA VAL A 535 15.80 23.45 10.89
C VAL A 535 15.14 24.17 12.09
N GLU A 536 15.16 25.50 12.10
CA GLU A 536 14.45 26.33 13.09
C GLU A 536 12.97 26.49 12.71
N TRP A 537 12.11 26.12 13.65
CA TRP A 537 10.67 26.34 13.58
C TRP A 537 10.43 27.76 14.09
N THR A 538 9.72 28.58 13.32
CA THR A 538 9.27 29.91 13.74
C THR A 538 7.78 30.03 13.42
N ALA A 539 7.04 30.88 14.13
CA ALA A 539 5.63 31.16 13.82
C ALA A 539 5.41 31.72 12.38
N SER A 540 6.43 32.34 11.77
CA SER A 540 6.43 32.66 10.33
C SER A 540 6.87 31.49 9.44
N GLY A 541 7.56 30.49 10.01
CA GLY A 541 8.14 29.30 9.38
C GLY A 541 7.22 28.08 9.29
N VAL A 542 6.05 28.07 9.94
CA VAL A 542 4.97 27.09 9.62
C VAL A 542 4.65 27.13 8.11
N PHE A 543 4.82 28.29 7.46
CA PHE A 543 4.63 28.47 6.02
C PHE A 543 5.80 28.00 5.13
N ASP A 544 7.01 27.87 5.66
CA ASP A 544 8.16 27.30 4.94
C ASP A 544 8.35 25.80 5.24
N LEU A 545 7.78 25.32 6.35
CA LEU A 545 7.63 23.90 6.69
C LEU A 545 6.70 23.16 5.73
N ILE A 546 5.67 23.86 5.25
CA ILE A 546 4.77 23.47 4.16
C ILE A 546 5.52 23.34 2.81
N ARG A 547 6.80 23.76 2.72
CA ARG A 547 7.56 23.84 1.46
C ARG A 547 8.75 22.86 1.35
N SER A 548 9.06 22.06 2.37
CA SER A 548 10.30 21.25 2.45
C SER A 548 10.12 19.80 2.92
N GLU A 549 8.91 19.21 2.83
CA GLU A 549 8.66 17.81 3.22
C GLU A 549 9.67 16.85 2.59
N VAL A 550 10.73 16.50 3.34
CA VAL A 550 11.70 15.40 3.14
C VAL A 550 12.74 15.59 2.00
N SER A 551 13.70 16.52 2.10
CA SER A 551 14.97 16.32 1.36
C SER A 551 15.88 15.36 2.13
N ALA A 552 16.05 14.14 1.64
CA ALA A 552 17.21 13.28 1.94
C ALA A 552 17.42 12.80 3.39
N PHE A 553 16.66 11.79 3.85
CA PHE A 553 17.22 10.83 4.83
C PHE A 553 17.80 9.64 4.09
N ALA A 554 18.90 9.93 3.42
CA ALA A 554 19.71 9.03 2.64
C ALA A 554 20.53 8.09 3.54
N SER A 555 20.69 6.85 3.07
CA SER A 555 21.79 5.90 3.31
C SER A 555 22.16 5.52 4.76
N VAL A 556 21.85 4.28 5.16
CA VAL A 556 22.64 3.53 6.18
C VAL A 556 22.61 2.03 5.86
N ALA A 557 23.76 1.36 5.84
CA ALA A 557 23.89 -0.03 5.41
C ALA A 557 23.36 -1.05 6.44
N ASP A 558 23.03 -2.24 5.93
CA ASP A 558 22.68 -3.47 6.66
C ASP A 558 23.90 -4.07 7.36
N GLU A 559 23.74 -4.40 8.65
CA GLU A 559 24.03 -5.73 9.25
C GLU A 559 23.81 -5.60 10.78
N GLU A 560 23.05 -6.52 11.40
CA GLU A 560 22.81 -6.72 12.87
C GLU A 560 21.44 -6.33 13.53
N LEU A 561 20.29 -6.36 12.83
CA LEU A 561 18.96 -6.14 13.47
C LEU A 561 18.16 -7.42 13.86
N GLY A 562 18.83 -8.56 14.07
CA GLY A 562 18.18 -9.86 14.28
C GLY A 562 17.68 -10.20 15.71
N ALA A 563 17.86 -9.33 16.71
CA ALA A 563 17.72 -9.77 18.12
C ALA A 563 16.38 -9.45 18.82
N PHE A 564 15.47 -8.63 18.23
CA PHE A 564 14.30 -8.11 18.97
C PHE A 564 12.93 -8.24 18.27
N GLY A 565 12.81 -9.07 17.22
CA GLY A 565 11.49 -9.41 16.66
C GLY A 565 10.78 -8.28 15.92
N VAL A 566 11.50 -7.24 15.50
CA VAL A 566 11.04 -6.19 14.58
C VAL A 566 11.99 -6.17 13.39
N THR A 567 11.50 -6.56 12.21
CA THR A 567 12.23 -6.44 10.95
C THR A 567 11.96 -5.08 10.35
N MET A 568 13.04 -4.33 10.11
CA MET A 568 13.00 -3.05 9.41
C MET A 568 13.32 -3.32 7.94
N ASP A 569 12.29 -3.45 7.10
CA ASP A 569 12.48 -3.72 5.68
C ASP A 569 12.82 -2.41 4.96
N ARG A 570 14.05 -2.31 4.48
CA ARG A 570 14.41 -1.31 3.46
C ARG A 570 14.03 -1.88 2.09
N PHE A 571 13.31 -1.06 1.32
CA PHE A 571 12.51 -1.43 0.14
C PHE A 571 13.22 -2.11 -1.00
#